data_AF-A0A4V1ISW7-F1
#
_entry.id   AF-A0A4V1ISW7-F1
#
_cell.length_a   1.000
_cell.length_b   1.000
_cell.length_c   1.000
_cell.angle_alpha   90.00
_cell.angle_beta   90.00
_cell.angle_gamma   90.00
#
_symmetry.space_group_name_H-M   'P 1'
#
loop_
_entity.id
_entity.type
_entity.pdbx_description
1 polymer ?
#
loop_
_entity_poly.entity_id
_entity_poly.type
_entity_poly.pdbx_seq_one_letter_code
_entity_poly.pdbx_strand_id
1 'polypeptide(L)'
;MKFGEQLKANLLPAWRFYYMDYDDLKASLNGGKHGEAFTEKDEAAFVEKLERELDRVADFRHIKGDELIRRVQHCEATATSILQDKTS
;
A
#
# COMPACT_ATOMS: atom_id res chain seq x y z
N MET A 1 -3.36 -8.04 18.91
CA MET A 1 -2.79 -8.51 17.62
C MET A 1 -1.45 -7.84 17.38
N LYS A 2 -0.46 -8.55 16.84
CA LYS A 2 0.90 -8.02 16.55
C LYS A 2 1.04 -7.45 15.13
N PHE A 3 -0.03 -6.85 14.60
CA PHE A 3 -0.07 -6.41 13.21
C PHE A 3 0.98 -5.35 12.89
N GLY A 4 1.18 -4.34 13.75
CA GLY A 4 2.20 -3.31 13.54
C GLY A 4 3.63 -3.87 13.49
N GLU A 5 3.94 -4.89 14.30
CA GLU A 5 5.24 -5.58 14.25
C GLU A 5 5.39 -6.37 12.95
N GLN A 6 4.35 -7.10 12.54
CA GLN A 6 4.33 -7.85 11.29
C GLN A 6 4.45 -6.95 10.06
N LEU A 7 3.77 -5.80 10.07
CA LEU A 7 3.85 -4.82 9.00
C LEU A 7 5.28 -4.29 8.85
N LYS A 8 5.94 -3.96 9.96
CA LYS A 8 7.33 -3.50 9.96
C LYS A 8 8.31 -4.57 9.50
N ALA A 9 8.10 -5.82 9.89
CA ALA A 9 8.96 -6.94 9.52
C ALA A 9 8.87 -7.31 8.03
N ASN A 10 7.72 -7.08 7.39
CA ASN A 10 7.47 -7.45 6.00
C ASN A 10 7.50 -6.26 5.02
N LEU A 11 7.96 -5.09 5.46
CA LEU A 11 8.03 -3.91 4.59
C LEU A 11 9.20 -4.05 3.61
N LEU A 12 8.95 -3.72 2.34
CA LEU A 12 10.01 -3.53 1.36
C LEU A 12 10.59 -2.11 1.50
N PRO A 13 11.89 -1.93 1.78
CA PRO A 13 12.47 -0.61 2.06
C PRO A 13 12.21 0.41 0.95
N ALA A 14 12.21 -0.04 -0.31
CA ALA A 14 11.94 0.80 -1.48
C ALA A 14 10.52 1.39 -1.50
N TRP A 15 9.56 0.78 -0.80
CA TRP A 15 8.15 1.17 -0.83
C TRP A 15 7.66 1.69 0.51
N ARG A 16 8.56 1.96 1.46
CA ARG A 16 8.23 2.36 2.84
C ARG A 16 7.16 3.48 2.91
N PHE A 17 7.23 4.49 2.06
CA PHE A 17 6.31 5.63 2.05
C PHE A 17 4.90 5.32 1.52
N TYR A 18 4.72 4.17 0.87
CA TYR A 18 3.45 3.69 0.33
C TYR A 18 2.76 2.67 1.24
N TYR A 19 3.41 2.24 2.32
CA TYR A 19 2.76 1.44 3.36
C TYR A 19 1.89 2.34 4.24
N MET A 20 0.81 1.75 4.75
CA MET A 20 -0.10 2.40 5.69
C MET A 20 0.60 2.78 6.99
N ASP A 21 0.36 3.99 7.51
CA ASP A 21 0.87 4.42 8.81
C ASP A 21 0.02 3.86 9.95
N TYR A 22 0.24 2.58 10.23
CA TYR A 22 -0.51 1.86 11.26
C TYR A 22 -0.29 2.42 12.67
N ASP A 23 0.92 2.90 12.98
CA ASP A 23 1.22 3.43 14.32
C ASP A 23 0.46 4.73 14.56
N ASP A 24 0.40 5.61 13.55
CA ASP A 24 -0.33 6.87 13.61
C ASP A 24 -1.86 6.66 13.61
N LEU A 25 -2.37 5.71 12.83
CA LEU A 25 -3.80 5.30 12.90
C LEU A 25 -4.16 4.76 14.28
N LYS A 26 -3.30 3.91 14.84
CA LYS A 26 -3.47 3.38 16.21
C LYS A 26 -3.38 4.50 17.24
N ALA A 27 -2.49 5.47 17.07
CA ALA A 27 -2.38 6.61 17.98
C ALA A 27 -3.64 7.49 17.95
N SER A 28 -4.25 7.72 16.78
CA SER A 28 -5.50 8.48 16.68
C SER A 28 -6.67 7.82 17.41
N LEU A 29 -6.73 6.48 17.45
CA LEU A 29 -7.75 5.77 18.24
C LEU A 29 -7.52 5.87 19.74
N ASN A 30 -6.26 6.04 20.16
CA ASN A 30 -5.88 6.23 21.56
C ASN A 30 -5.81 7.72 21.96
N GLY A 31 -6.27 8.62 21.07
CA GLY A 31 -6.10 10.07 21.15
C GLY A 31 -6.90 10.78 22.26
N GLY A 32 -7.76 10.07 22.98
CA GLY A 32 -8.23 10.50 24.30
C GLY A 32 -7.15 10.21 25.35
N LYS A 33 -6.31 11.21 25.68
CA LYS A 33 -5.39 11.09 26.82
C LYS A 33 -6.21 10.69 28.06
N HIS A 34 -5.80 9.63 28.75
CA HIS A 34 -6.21 9.34 30.12
C HIS A 34 -7.73 9.46 30.41
N GLY A 35 -8.55 8.66 29.72
CA GLY A 35 -9.94 8.40 30.16
C GLY A 35 -11.01 9.32 29.55
N GLU A 36 -10.67 10.16 28.59
CA GLU A 36 -11.68 10.81 27.74
C GLU A 36 -12.29 9.80 26.76
N ALA A 37 -13.62 9.86 26.60
CA ALA A 37 -14.34 9.00 25.68
C ALA A 37 -14.04 9.42 24.24
N PHE A 38 -13.81 8.44 23.37
CA PHE A 38 -13.70 8.66 21.93
C PHE A 38 -15.00 9.27 21.41
N THR A 39 -14.92 10.48 20.86
CA THR A 39 -16.10 11.24 20.42
C THR A 39 -16.42 10.96 18.95
N GLU A 40 -17.64 11.30 18.52
CA GLU A 40 -18.03 11.25 17.10
C GLU A 40 -17.12 12.10 16.20
N LYS A 41 -16.59 13.21 16.73
CA LYS A 41 -15.63 14.05 16.02
C LYS A 41 -14.30 13.34 15.80
N ASP A 42 -13.84 12.59 16.80
CA ASP A 42 -12.61 11.79 16.71
C ASP A 42 -12.80 10.63 15.72
N GLU A 43 -14.00 10.05 15.68
CA GLU A 43 -14.39 9.04 14.69
C GLU A 43 -14.36 9.58 13.27
N ALA A 44 -14.98 10.74 13.02
CA ALA A 44 -14.97 11.37 11.71
C ALA A 44 -13.53 11.69 11.24
N ALA A 45 -12.70 12.23 12.14
CA ALA A 45 -11.29 12.50 11.84
C ALA A 45 -10.49 11.23 11.58
N PHE A 46 -10.77 10.15 12.30
CA PHE A 46 -10.14 8.85 12.09
C PHE A 46 -10.54 8.24 10.74
N VAL A 47 -11.82 8.28 10.38
CA VAL A 47 -12.31 7.78 9.09
C VAL A 47 -11.66 8.53 7.93
N GLU A 48 -11.62 9.86 7.98
CA GLU A 48 -10.98 10.67 6.95
C GLU A 48 -9.49 10.29 6.77
N LYS A 49 -8.79 10.06 7.89
CA LYS A 49 -7.40 9.62 7.87
C LYS A 49 -7.27 8.22 7.26
N LEU A 50 -8.15 7.30 7.62
CA LEU A 50 -8.15 5.94 7.11
C LEU A 50 -8.45 5.88 5.60
N GLU A 51 -9.34 6.73 5.10
CA GLU A 51 -9.64 6.87 3.68
C GLU A 51 -8.42 7.36 2.89
N ARG A 52 -7.74 8.40 3.38
CA ARG A 52 -6.50 8.91 2.75
C ARG A 52 -5.41 7.83 2.67
N GLU A 53 -5.28 7.04 3.73
CA GLU A 53 -4.35 5.91 3.80
C GLU A 53 -4.72 4.81 2.80
N LEU A 54 -6.01 4.50 2.67
CA LEU A 54 -6.55 3.53 1.72
C LEU A 54 -6.27 3.96 0.27
N ASP A 55 -6.62 5.20 -0.08
CA ASP A 55 -6.43 5.74 -1.43
C ASP A 55 -4.96 5.68 -1.84
N ARG A 56 -4.06 6.12 -0.95
CA ARG A 56 -2.62 6.05 -1.20
C ARG A 56 -2.12 4.64 -1.49
N VAL A 57 -2.55 3.65 -0.70
CA VAL A 57 -2.16 2.25 -0.90
C VAL A 57 -2.76 1.69 -2.19
N ALA A 58 -4.01 2.03 -2.48
CA ALA A 58 -4.72 1.60 -3.69
C ALA A 58 -4.05 2.16 -4.96
N ASP A 59 -3.75 3.45 -4.98
CA ASP A 59 -3.05 4.13 -6.07
C ASP A 59 -1.68 3.50 -6.33
N PHE A 60 -0.90 3.27 -5.26
CA PHE A 60 0.40 2.62 -5.39
C PHE A 60 0.28 1.21 -5.98
N ARG A 61 -0.71 0.43 -5.50
CA ARG A 61 -0.99 -0.92 -6.03
C ARG A 61 -1.37 -0.87 -7.50
N HIS A 62 -2.18 0.10 -7.92
CA HIS A 62 -2.58 0.28 -9.31
C HIS A 62 -1.35 0.59 -10.19
N ILE A 63 -0.55 1.59 -9.82
CA ILE A 63 0.64 2.01 -10.55
C ILE A 63 1.62 0.84 -10.73
N LYS A 64 1.87 0.07 -9.65
CA LYS A 64 2.77 -1.09 -9.71
C LYS A 64 2.18 -2.27 -10.46
N GLY A 65 0.87 -2.48 -10.40
CA GLY A 65 0.16 -3.45 -11.23
C GLY A 65 0.35 -3.16 -12.72
N ASP A 66 0.11 -1.93 -13.14
CA ASP A 66 0.27 -1.51 -14.53
C ASP A 66 1.71 -1.59 -15.03
N GLU A 67 2.69 -1.27 -14.16
CA GLU A 67 4.11 -1.45 -14.47
C GLU A 67 4.45 -2.92 -14.71
N LEU A 68 3.97 -3.82 -13.85
CA LEU A 68 4.21 -5.26 -13.98
C LEU A 68 3.56 -5.82 -15.25
N ILE A 69 2.32 -5.42 -15.56
CA ILE A 69 1.63 -5.84 -16.78
C ILE A 69 2.43 -5.43 -18.03
N ARG A 70 2.88 -4.16 -18.10
CA ARG A 70 3.69 -3.68 -19.22
C ARG A 70 5.00 -4.45 -19.37
N ARG A 71 5.64 -4.80 -18.26
CA ARG A 71 6.88 -5.60 -18.27
C ARG A 71 6.64 -7.02 -18.78
N VAL A 72 5.55 -7.66 -18.37
CA VAL A 72 5.17 -8.98 -18.88
C VAL A 72 4.95 -8.93 -20.40
N GLN A 73 4.15 -7.98 -20.88
CA GLN A 73 3.88 -7.80 -22.31
C GLN A 73 5.17 -7.56 -23.12
N HIS A 74 6.09 -6.77 -22.59
CA HIS A 74 7.39 -6.53 -23.24
C HIS A 74 8.24 -7.80 -23.33
N CYS A 75 8.28 -8.61 -22.26
CA CYS A 75 8.98 -9.89 -22.25
C CYS A 75 8.37 -10.88 -23.24
N GLU A 76 7.04 -10.96 -23.31
CA GLU A 76 6.31 -11.83 -24.26
C GLU A 76 6.60 -11.45 -25.72
N ALA A 77 6.56 -10.15 -26.04
CA ALA A 77 6.89 -9.66 -27.37
C ALA A 77 8.35 -9.97 -27.74
N THR A 78 9.27 -9.75 -26.81
CA THR A 78 10.71 -10.04 -27.02
C THR A 78 10.96 -11.52 -27.25
N ALA A 79 10.35 -12.40 -26.44
CA ALA A 79 10.45 -13.84 -26.61
C ALA A 79 9.91 -14.29 -27.98
N THR A 80 8.77 -13.74 -28.39
CA THR A 80 8.15 -14.03 -29.70
C THR A 80 9.04 -13.61 -30.86
N SER A 81 9.65 -12.42 -30.79
CA SER A 81 10.60 -11.93 -31.80
C SER A 81 11.81 -12.86 -31.94
N ILE A 82 12.41 -13.29 -30.82
CA ILE A 82 13.57 -14.20 -30.84
C ILE A 82 13.23 -15.54 -31.47
N LEU A 83 12.01 -16.06 -31.24
CA LEU A 83 11.56 -17.31 -31.84
C LEU A 83 11.39 -17.18 -33.36
N GLN A 84 10.84 -16.06 -33.83
CA GLN A 84 10.67 -15.78 -35.26
C GLN A 84 12.01 -15.64 -35.99
N ASP A 85 12.98 -14.96 -35.38
CA ASP A 85 14.33 -14.77 -35.94
C ASP A 85 15.10 -16.08 -36.08
N LYS A 86 14.86 -17.08 -35.21
CA LYS A 86 15.50 -18.40 -35.29
C LYS A 86 14.88 -19.33 -36.32
N THR A 87 13.66 -19.02 -36.79
CA THR A 87 12.95 -19.82 -37.80
C THR A 87 13.14 -19.32 -39.23
N SER A 88 13.76 -18.15 -39.42
CA SER A 88 14.20 -17.63 -40.72
C SER A 88 15.66 -17.95 -40.99
#